data_AF-A0A961SNU6-F1
#
_entry.id   AF-A0A961SNU6-F1
#
_cell.length_a   1.000
_cell.length_b   1.000
_cell.length_c   1.000
_cell.angle_alpha   90.00
_cell.angle_beta   90.00
_cell.angle_gamma   90.00
#
_symmetry.space_group_name_H-M   'P 1'
#
loop_
_entity.id
_entity.type
_entity.pdbx_description
1 polymer ?
#
loop_
_entity_poly.entity_id
_entity_poly.type
_entity_poly.pdbx_seq_one_letter_code
_entity_poly.pdbx_strand_id
1 'polypeptide(L)'
;RLLDTDIGFCRAWAAAMSHQLQAARRRAELMSLRTVSERFDFWLAWNEDGLPEKGLWKNIAEEIGVSPEALYRELAVRSKRSSGNRQGV
;
A
#
# COMPACT_ATOMS: atom_id res chain seq x y z
N ARG A 1 15.75 -34.79 -3.33
CA ARG A 1 14.40 -34.19 -3.29
C ARG A 1 14.33 -33.34 -2.03
N LEU A 2 14.80 -32.09 -2.09
CA LEU A 2 15.11 -31.29 -0.88
C LEU A 2 13.88 -30.95 -0.04
N LEU A 3 12.73 -30.76 -0.68
CA LEU A 3 11.42 -30.60 -0.02
C LEU A 3 11.03 -31.78 0.88
N ASP A 4 11.59 -32.97 0.65
CA ASP A 4 11.21 -34.18 1.41
C ASP A 4 12.28 -34.57 2.44
N THR A 5 13.49 -34.02 2.34
CA THR A 5 14.66 -34.48 3.11
C THR A 5 15.26 -33.41 4.00
N ASP A 6 14.99 -32.13 3.74
CA ASP A 6 15.59 -31.01 4.46
C ASP A 6 14.50 -30.10 5.06
N ILE A 7 14.28 -30.24 6.37
CA ILE A 7 13.29 -29.46 7.11
C ILE A 7 13.65 -27.96 7.16
N GLY A 8 14.93 -27.60 7.12
CA GLY A 8 15.39 -26.22 7.10
C GLY A 8 15.00 -25.55 5.78
N PHE A 9 15.25 -26.23 4.67
CA PHE A 9 14.79 -25.81 3.35
C PHE A 9 13.27 -25.66 3.29
N CYS A 10 12.52 -26.65 3.79
CA CYS A 10 11.05 -26.61 3.79
C CYS A 10 10.50 -25.40 4.54
N ARG A 11 11.08 -25.06 5.70
CA ARG A 11 10.67 -23.90 6.50
C ARG A 11 10.97 -22.59 5.78
N ALA A 12 12.18 -22.45 5.23
CA ALA A 12 12.55 -21.25 4.48
C ALA A 12 11.66 -21.08 3.23
N TRP A 13 11.38 -22.18 2.53
CA TRP A 13 10.50 -22.18 1.37
C TRP A 13 9.06 -21.81 1.74
N ALA A 14 8.50 -22.41 2.80
CA ALA A 14 7.15 -22.07 3.28
C ALA A 14 7.04 -20.61 3.72
N ALA A 15 8.06 -20.07 4.39
CA ALA A 15 8.09 -18.66 4.77
C ALA A 15 8.12 -17.74 3.53
N ALA A 16 8.95 -18.06 2.54
CA ALA A 16 9.01 -17.31 1.29
C ALA A 16 7.68 -17.38 0.51
N MET A 17 7.03 -18.55 0.45
CA MET A 17 5.72 -18.73 -0.17
C MET A 17 4.63 -17.96 0.56
N SER A 18 4.61 -18.01 1.90
CA SER A 18 3.68 -17.22 2.70
C SER A 18 3.83 -15.73 2.40
N HIS A 19 5.07 -15.23 2.37
CA HIS A 19 5.33 -13.83 2.03
C HIS A 19 4.84 -13.46 0.62
N GLN A 20 5.10 -14.31 -0.38
CA GLN A 20 4.62 -14.09 -1.75
C GLN A 20 3.09 -14.14 -1.85
N LEU A 21 2.44 -15.08 -1.16
CA LEU A 21 0.98 -15.21 -1.13
C LEU A 21 0.34 -13.98 -0.48
N GLN A 22 0.87 -13.52 0.65
CA GLN A 22 0.38 -12.31 1.30
C GLN A 22 0.54 -11.09 0.38
N ALA A 23 1.68 -10.96 -0.31
CA ALA A 23 1.89 -9.89 -1.29
C ALA A 23 0.90 -9.96 -2.48
N ALA A 24 0.59 -11.16 -2.98
CA ALA A 24 -0.39 -11.34 -4.04
C ALA A 24 -1.81 -10.99 -3.58
N ARG A 25 -2.22 -11.45 -2.39
CA ARG A 25 -3.51 -11.12 -1.78
C ARG A 25 -3.68 -9.62 -1.60
N ARG A 26 -2.67 -8.92 -1.08
CA ARG A 26 -2.70 -7.46 -0.91
C ARG A 26 -2.94 -6.73 -2.22
N ARG A 27 -2.29 -7.13 -3.31
CA ARG A 27 -2.53 -6.52 -4.62
C ARG A 27 -3.97 -6.76 -5.09
N ALA A 28 -4.51 -7.96 -4.87
CA ALA A 28 -5.90 -8.26 -5.21
C ALA A 28 -6.88 -7.40 -4.40
N GLU A 29 -6.65 -7.26 -3.09
CA GLU A 29 -7.44 -6.39 -2.21
C GLU A 29 -7.38 -4.93 -2.67
N LEU A 30 -6.18 -4.40 -2.93
CA LEU A 30 -5.97 -3.05 -3.44
C LEU A 30 -6.69 -2.79 -4.77
N MET A 31 -6.65 -3.75 -5.71
CA MET A 31 -7.35 -3.65 -6.99
C MET A 31 -8.87 -3.73 -6.87
N SER A 32 -9.39 -4.35 -5.80
CA SER A 32 -10.83 -4.39 -5.52
C SER A 32 -11.40 -3.05 -5.01
N LEU A 33 -10.54 -2.16 -4.51
CA LEU A 33 -10.94 -0.84 -4.02
C LEU A 33 -11.27 0.09 -5.19
N ARG A 34 -12.33 0.87 -5.03
CA ARG A 34 -12.96 1.63 -6.12
C ARG A 34 -12.44 3.06 -6.21
N THR A 35 -11.98 3.62 -5.11
CA THR A 35 -11.56 5.02 -5.04
C THR A 35 -10.07 5.18 -4.76
N VAL A 36 -9.52 6.30 -5.23
CA VAL A 36 -8.15 6.70 -4.92
C VAL A 36 -7.95 6.87 -3.41
N SER A 37 -8.97 7.40 -2.71
CA SER A 37 -8.95 7.56 -1.24
C SER A 37 -8.76 6.21 -0.55
N GLU A 38 -9.62 5.23 -0.84
CA GLU A 38 -9.55 3.90 -0.20
C GLU A 38 -8.21 3.22 -0.47
N ARG A 39 -7.71 3.29 -1.71
CA ARG A 39 -6.41 2.71 -2.09
C ARG A 39 -5.26 3.37 -1.36
N PHE A 40 -5.31 4.68 -1.21
CA PHE A 40 -4.29 5.42 -0.49
C PHE A 40 -4.35 5.16 1.02
N ASP A 41 -5.55 5.05 1.61
CA ASP A 41 -5.72 4.67 3.01
C ASP A 41 -5.24 3.25 3.29
N PHE A 42 -5.52 2.30 2.39
CA PHE A 42 -5.01 0.93 2.46
C PHE A 42 -3.48 0.90 2.43
N TRP A 43 -2.86 1.69 1.54
CA TRP A 43 -1.40 1.81 1.47
C TRP A 43 -0.81 2.43 2.74
N LEU A 44 -1.45 3.47 3.30
CA LEU A 44 -1.01 4.09 4.55
C LEU A 44 -1.09 3.14 5.75
N ALA A 45 -2.16 2.35 5.86
CA ALA A 45 -2.31 1.37 6.92
C ALA A 45 -1.26 0.25 6.86
N TRP A 46 -0.71 -0.01 5.67
CA TRP A 46 0.33 -1.00 5.46
C TRP A 46 1.75 -0.45 5.70
N ASN A 47 1.99 0.82 5.35
CA ASN A 47 3.30 1.46 5.43
C ASN A 47 3.42 2.33 6.69
N GLU A 48 3.29 1.71 7.87
CA GLU A 48 3.28 2.34 9.20
C GLU A 48 4.44 3.33 9.45
N ASP A 49 5.55 3.25 8.69
CA ASP A 49 6.77 4.05 8.80
C ASP A 49 6.68 5.50 8.25
N GLY A 50 5.50 5.95 7.83
CA GLY A 50 5.22 7.38 7.62
C GLY A 50 5.23 7.85 6.17
N LEU A 51 4.70 9.07 6.00
CA LEU A 51 4.53 9.72 4.70
C LEU A 51 5.89 9.85 4.00
N PRO A 52 6.03 9.32 2.78
CA PRO A 52 7.31 9.34 2.09
C PRO A 52 7.68 10.74 1.63
N GLU A 53 8.97 10.93 1.37
CA GLU A 53 9.50 12.20 0.89
C GLU A 53 8.80 12.65 -0.40
N LYS A 54 8.72 13.97 -0.62
CA LYS A 54 7.95 14.59 -1.72
C LYS A 54 8.31 14.09 -3.14
N GLY A 55 9.45 13.41 -3.32
CA GLY A 55 9.84 12.81 -4.60
C GLY A 55 9.24 11.42 -4.89
N LEU A 56 8.67 10.74 -3.89
CA LEU A 56 8.25 9.34 -4.00
C LEU A 56 6.77 9.16 -4.28
N TRP A 57 5.98 10.24 -4.31
CA TRP A 57 4.53 10.19 -4.56
C TRP A 57 4.16 9.54 -5.91
N LYS A 58 5.00 9.72 -6.93
CA LYS A 58 4.80 9.05 -8.22
C LYS A 58 4.89 7.53 -8.11
N ASN A 59 5.87 7.03 -7.35
CA ASN A 59 6.07 5.60 -7.14
C ASN A 59 4.89 5.00 -6.37
N ILE A 60 4.35 5.73 -5.39
CA ILE A 60 3.14 5.31 -4.67
C ILE A 60 1.95 5.23 -5.62
N ALA A 61 1.77 6.22 -6.49
CA ALA A 61 0.67 6.22 -7.44
C ALA A 61 0.72 4.98 -8.34
N GLU A 62 1.90 4.63 -8.85
CA GLU A 62 2.14 3.41 -9.60
C GLU A 62 1.86 2.15 -8.75
N GLU A 63 2.32 2.12 -7.50
CA GLU A 63 2.12 1.00 -6.57
C GLU A 63 0.64 0.74 -6.26
N ILE A 64 -0.15 1.79 -6.06
CA ILE A 64 -1.59 1.69 -5.78
C ILE A 64 -2.46 1.66 -7.05
N GLY A 65 -1.84 1.68 -8.23
CA GLY A 65 -2.51 1.57 -9.53
C GLY A 65 -3.42 2.76 -9.84
N VAL A 66 -2.96 3.99 -9.54
CA VAL A 66 -3.65 5.25 -9.87
C VAL A 66 -2.71 6.17 -10.64
N SER A 67 -3.26 7.17 -11.35
CA SER A 67 -2.41 8.19 -11.96
C SER A 67 -1.82 9.11 -10.88
N PRO A 68 -0.59 9.63 -11.06
CA PRO A 68 0.00 10.61 -10.15
C PRO A 68 -0.91 11.83 -9.92
N GLU A 69 -1.57 12.34 -10.97
CA GLU A 69 -2.51 13.46 -10.88
C GLU A 69 -3.73 13.13 -10.02
N ALA A 70 -4.22 11.90 -10.09
CA ALA A 70 -5.35 11.45 -9.28
C ALA A 70 -4.97 11.41 -7.79
N LEU A 71 -3.76 10.91 -7.48
CA LEU A 71 -3.23 10.93 -6.12
C LEU A 71 -3.01 12.37 -5.61
N TYR A 72 -2.41 13.25 -6.41
CA TYR A 72 -2.23 14.65 -6.03
C TYR A 72 -3.55 15.39 -5.78
N ARG A 73 -4.58 15.15 -6.61
CA ARG A 73 -5.93 15.71 -6.37
C ARG A 73 -6.50 15.27 -5.03
N GLU A 74 -6.36 13.99 -4.68
CA GLU A 74 -6.84 13.46 -3.41
C GLU A 74 -6.09 14.08 -2.22
N LEU A 75 -4.76 14.19 -2.29
CA LEU A 75 -3.95 14.86 -1.25
C LEU A 75 -4.35 16.32 -1.05
N ALA A 76 -4.62 17.05 -2.14
CA ALA A 76 -5.09 18.44 -2.07
C ALA A 76 -6.47 18.55 -1.41
N VAL A 77 -7.40 17.63 -1.72
CA VAL A 77 -8.72 17.55 -1.09
C VAL A 77 -8.60 17.25 0.41
N ARG A 78 -7.76 16.28 0.79
CA ARG A 78 -7.49 15.94 2.20
C ARG A 78 -6.88 17.09 2.98
N SER A 79 -5.92 17.80 2.38
CA SER A 79 -5.33 19.00 2.99
C SER A 79 -6.39 20.08 3.24
N LYS A 80 -7.27 20.36 2.27
CA LYS A 80 -8.37 21.32 2.44
C LYS A 80 -9.33 20.93 3.55
N ARG A 81 -9.71 19.64 3.65
CA ARG A 81 -10.56 19.11 4.74
C ARG A 81 -9.89 19.32 6.11
N SER A 82 -8.59 19.05 6.21
CA SER A 82 -7.85 19.21 7.47
C SER A 82 -7.72 20.68 7.90
N SER A 83 -7.57 21.61 6.95
CA SER A 83 -7.46 23.05 7.21
C SER A 83 -8.80 23.70 7.55
N GLY A 84 -9.89 23.27 6.89
CA GLY A 84 -11.24 23.74 7.20
C GLY A 84 -11.71 23.33 8.60
N ASN A 85 -11.26 22.19 9.11
CA ASN A 85 -11.62 21.68 10.44
C ASN A 85 -10.93 22.44 11.61
N ARG A 86 -9.91 23.28 11.34
CA ARG A 86 -9.22 24.11 12.36
C ARG A 86 -9.79 25.52 12.51
N GLN A 87 -10.63 25.98 11.59
CA GLN A 87 -11.19 27.34 11.60
C GLN A 87 -12.62 27.41 12.19
N GLY A 88 -13.11 26.31 12.77
CA GLY A 88 -14.46 26.19 13.31
C GLY A 88 -14.55 25.85 14.80
N VAL A 89 -13.55 26.24 15.60
CA VAL A 89 -13.57 26.15 17.08
C VAL A 89 -13.42 27.54 17.68
#